data_AF-A0A7S0D926-F1
#
_entry.id   AF-A0A7S0D926-F1
#
_cell.length_a   1.000
_cell.length_b   1.000
_cell.length_c   1.000
_cell.angle_alpha   90.00
_cell.angle_beta   90.00
_cell.angle_gamma   90.00
#
_symmetry.space_group_name_H-M   'P 1'
#
loop_
_entity.id
_entity.type
_entity.pdbx_description
1 polymer ?
#
loop_
_entity_poly.entity_id
_entity_poly.type
_entity_poly.pdbx_seq_one_letter_code
_entity_poly.pdbx_strand_id
1 'polypeptide(L)'
;MDVGWNSVAGQSPPNPVAEIHPTSNPHPLGMDQQPIQQIQHITYSTKYSDDTYEYRHVVLPSQLTDIVPRHLLAEHEWRSLGLQQSRGWIHYGFYGPEKNVLLFRRKLPPPAERPVAPAPVLVDSEAGDT
;
A
#
# COMPACT_ATOMS: atom_id res chain seq x y z
N MET A 1 22.87 33.58 -48.87
CA MET A 1 24.33 33.78 -48.83
C MET A 1 24.66 34.32 -47.47
N ASP A 2 25.39 33.46 -46.79
CA ASP A 2 26.07 33.40 -45.51
C ASP A 2 26.41 34.65 -44.69
N VAL A 3 26.80 34.28 -43.47
CA VAL A 3 27.60 34.96 -42.43
C VAL A 3 26.83 35.89 -41.50
N GLY A 4 26.93 35.79 -40.18
CA GLY A 4 27.81 34.98 -39.35
C GLY A 4 27.72 35.50 -37.92
N TRP A 5 27.90 34.58 -36.98
CA TRP A 5 28.00 34.81 -35.55
C TRP A 5 29.10 35.82 -35.17
N ASN A 6 28.81 36.75 -34.23
CA ASN A 6 29.66 37.18 -33.10
C ASN A 6 29.19 38.52 -32.49
N SER A 7 28.89 38.60 -31.17
CA SER A 7 29.82 38.98 -30.07
C SER A 7 29.60 40.46 -29.66
N VAL A 8 29.69 40.94 -28.41
CA VAL A 8 30.26 40.48 -27.12
C VAL A 8 29.88 41.50 -26.03
N ALA A 9 29.79 41.06 -24.76
CA ALA A 9 30.45 41.62 -23.56
C ALA A 9 29.66 41.21 -22.29
N GLY A 10 30.23 40.70 -21.19
CA GLY A 10 31.63 40.51 -20.76
C GLY A 10 31.80 39.22 -19.94
N GLN A 11 32.97 38.55 -20.01
CA GLN A 11 34.14 38.67 -19.10
C GLN A 11 33.80 38.21 -17.67
N SER A 12 34.36 37.12 -17.11
CA SER A 12 35.78 36.87 -16.84
C SER A 12 36.09 35.38 -16.50
N PRO A 13 37.38 34.97 -16.32
CA PRO A 13 37.95 33.66 -16.72
C PRO A 13 38.24 32.65 -15.55
N PRO A 14 39.22 31.71 -15.62
CA PRO A 14 39.01 30.27 -15.41
C PRO A 14 39.39 29.74 -14.02
N ASN A 15 38.90 28.54 -13.70
CA ASN A 15 39.25 27.74 -12.51
C ASN A 15 40.76 27.52 -12.34
N PRO A 16 41.27 27.54 -11.09
CA PRO A 16 42.42 26.74 -10.69
C PRO A 16 42.00 25.53 -9.82
N VAL A 17 42.60 24.39 -10.11
CA VAL A 17 42.40 23.08 -9.47
C VAL A 17 43.05 23.02 -8.07
N ALA A 18 42.36 22.41 -7.09
CA ALA A 18 42.88 21.83 -5.83
C ALA A 18 41.67 21.16 -5.13
N GLU A 19 41.37 19.88 -5.36
CA GLU A 19 41.94 18.70 -4.70
C GLU A 19 41.61 18.60 -3.19
N ILE A 20 41.18 17.38 -2.79
CA ILE A 20 41.12 16.72 -1.46
C ILE A 20 40.06 17.10 -0.38
N HIS A 21 39.11 16.18 -0.16
CA HIS A 21 38.20 16.07 1.00
C HIS A 21 38.96 15.55 2.26
N PRO A 22 38.46 15.76 3.51
CA PRO A 22 37.61 14.72 4.12
C PRO A 22 36.53 15.21 5.12
N THR A 23 35.41 14.45 5.14
CA THR A 23 34.52 14.10 6.26
C THR A 23 34.13 15.10 7.37
N SER A 24 32.82 15.04 7.69
CA SER A 24 32.21 15.26 9.02
C SER A 24 32.15 16.70 9.55
N ASN A 25 30.98 17.35 9.38
CA ASN A 25 30.25 17.97 10.50
C ASN A 25 28.85 18.47 10.07
N PRO A 26 27.92 18.77 10.99
CA PRO A 26 27.05 17.84 11.69
C PRO A 26 25.56 18.10 11.35
N HIS A 27 24.71 17.11 11.62
CA HIS A 27 23.26 17.32 11.59
C HIS A 27 22.85 18.47 12.53
N PRO A 28 22.09 19.48 12.07
CA PRO A 28 21.53 20.47 12.97
C PRO A 28 20.27 19.89 13.64
N LEU A 29 20.35 19.71 14.96
CA LEU A 29 19.19 19.56 15.83
C LEU A 29 18.42 20.89 15.83
N GLY A 30 17.28 20.94 15.14
CA GLY A 30 16.42 22.13 15.11
C GLY A 30 15.26 22.04 14.11
N MET A 31 14.20 21.34 14.50
CA MET A 31 12.79 21.56 14.12
C MET A 31 12.35 21.26 12.66
N ASP A 32 11.61 20.14 12.57
CA ASP A 32 10.47 19.87 11.68
C ASP A 32 10.58 20.20 10.19
N GLN A 33 11.37 19.41 9.46
CA GLN A 33 11.01 19.06 8.09
C GLN A 33 10.19 17.76 8.09
N GLN A 34 8.89 17.88 8.40
CA GLN A 34 7.91 16.87 8.00
C GLN A 34 6.97 17.49 6.95
N PRO A 35 7.37 17.59 5.66
CA PRO A 35 6.43 18.07 4.68
C PRO A 35 5.47 16.95 4.27
N ILE A 36 4.22 17.15 4.69
CA ILE A 36 3.01 17.02 3.86
C ILE A 36 2.48 15.59 3.63
N GLN A 37 1.30 15.34 4.20
CA GLN A 37 0.45 14.15 4.06
C GLN A 37 1.09 12.86 4.60
N GLN A 38 0.87 12.58 5.89
CA GLN A 38 0.55 11.22 6.27
C GLN A 38 -0.72 10.87 5.49
N ILE A 39 -0.53 10.37 4.27
CA ILE A 39 -1.58 9.81 3.42
C ILE A 39 -2.41 8.98 4.38
N GLN A 40 -3.69 9.28 4.46
CA GLN A 40 -4.68 8.57 5.27
C GLN A 40 -4.78 7.14 4.75
N HIS A 41 -3.73 6.35 4.98
CA HIS A 41 -3.51 5.09 4.28
C HIS A 41 -4.28 4.03 5.04
N ILE A 42 -5.48 3.78 4.54
CA ILE A 42 -6.26 2.61 4.90
C ILE A 42 -5.47 1.37 4.47
N THR A 43 -5.09 0.53 5.43
CA THR A 43 -4.30 -0.67 5.18
C THR A 43 -5.21 -1.90 5.14
N TYR A 44 -5.09 -2.72 4.11
CA TYR A 44 -5.90 -3.94 3.93
C TYR A 44 -5.05 -5.18 4.19
N SER A 45 -5.54 -6.11 5.01
CA SER A 45 -4.86 -7.38 5.24
C SER A 45 -4.89 -8.29 4.01
N THR A 46 -4.03 -9.32 4.02
CA THR A 46 -4.23 -10.50 3.18
C THR A 46 -5.59 -11.14 3.48
N LYS A 47 -6.20 -11.77 2.48
CA LYS A 47 -7.47 -12.47 2.65
C LYS A 47 -7.21 -13.87 3.18
N TYR A 48 -8.06 -14.36 4.05
CA TYR A 48 -8.07 -15.73 4.56
C TYR A 48 -9.49 -16.27 4.50
N SER A 49 -9.66 -17.57 4.30
CA SER A 49 -10.98 -18.18 4.07
C SER A 49 -11.15 -19.45 4.87
N ASP A 50 -12.39 -19.70 5.29
CA ASP A 50 -12.86 -21.02 5.70
C ASP A 50 -13.71 -21.65 4.57
N ASP A 51 -14.50 -22.68 4.87
CA ASP A 51 -15.36 -23.35 3.88
C ASP A 51 -16.55 -22.51 3.40
N THR A 52 -16.96 -21.49 4.16
CA THR A 52 -18.19 -20.72 3.97
C THR A 52 -17.94 -19.25 3.66
N TYR A 53 -16.88 -18.66 4.20
CA TYR A 53 -16.59 -17.22 4.16
C TYR A 53 -15.12 -16.94 3.84
N GLU A 54 -14.93 -15.82 3.17
CA GLU A 54 -13.66 -15.12 3.03
C GLU A 54 -13.64 -13.94 3.99
N TYR A 55 -12.51 -13.72 4.66
CA TYR A 55 -12.31 -12.72 5.69
C TYR A 55 -11.13 -11.81 5.34
N ARG A 56 -11.20 -10.58 5.83
CA ARG A 56 -10.06 -9.67 5.91
C ARG A 56 -10.29 -8.65 7.01
N HIS A 57 -9.21 -8.06 7.50
CA HIS A 57 -9.31 -6.88 8.36
C HIS A 57 -8.80 -5.65 7.61
N VAL A 58 -9.35 -4.50 7.97
CA VAL A 58 -8.92 -3.20 7.47
C VAL A 58 -8.52 -2.33 8.64
N VAL A 59 -7.31 -1.78 8.55
CA VAL A 59 -6.76 -0.89 9.56
C VAL A 59 -6.98 0.54 9.08
N LEU A 60 -7.74 1.30 9.86
CA LEU A 60 -8.02 2.70 9.65
C LEU A 60 -6.88 3.57 10.18
N PRO A 61 -6.62 4.72 9.56
CA PRO A 61 -5.78 5.75 10.16
C PRO A 61 -6.41 6.28 11.46
N SER A 62 -5.56 6.73 12.39
CA SER A 62 -5.98 7.24 13.70
C SER A 62 -7.03 8.35 13.60
N GLN A 63 -6.91 9.22 12.58
CA GLN A 63 -7.82 10.34 12.34
C GLN A 63 -9.25 9.92 11.98
N LEU A 64 -9.45 8.75 11.36
CA LEU A 64 -10.80 8.23 11.07
C LEU A 64 -11.39 7.45 12.24
N THR A 65 -10.55 7.04 13.20
CA THR A 65 -11.00 6.13 14.27
C THR A 65 -11.99 6.80 15.22
N ASP A 66 -11.88 8.11 15.43
CA ASP A 66 -12.76 8.85 16.33
C ASP A 66 -14.11 9.21 15.70
N ILE A 67 -14.22 9.20 14.36
CA ILE A 67 -15.48 9.43 13.64
C ILE A 67 -16.23 8.12 13.35
N VAL A 68 -15.55 6.97 13.41
CA VAL A 68 -16.16 5.67 13.18
C VAL A 68 -17.08 5.34 14.35
N PRO A 69 -18.37 5.10 14.09
CA PRO A 69 -19.30 4.78 15.15
C PRO A 69 -19.06 3.37 15.71
N ARG A 70 -19.52 3.12 16.93
CA ARG A 70 -19.33 1.84 17.64
C ARG A 70 -20.35 0.76 17.25
N HIS A 71 -20.98 0.88 16.09
CA HIS A 71 -21.93 -0.10 15.54
C HIS A 71 -21.44 -0.70 14.21
N LEU A 72 -22.00 -1.86 13.84
CA LEU A 72 -21.66 -2.51 12.57
C LEU A 72 -22.04 -1.62 11.39
N LEU A 73 -21.05 -1.33 10.56
CA LEU A 73 -21.19 -0.45 9.40
C LEU A 73 -21.84 -1.17 8.23
N ALA A 74 -22.91 -0.61 7.69
CA ALA A 74 -23.47 -1.00 6.41
C ALA A 74 -22.55 -0.62 5.24
N GLU A 75 -22.80 -1.21 4.06
CA GLU A 75 -21.98 -0.98 2.86
C GLU A 75 -21.78 0.50 2.51
N HIS A 76 -22.85 1.28 2.54
CA HIS A 76 -22.78 2.71 2.26
C HIS A 76 -21.99 3.49 3.33
N GLU A 77 -22.07 3.09 4.60
CA GLU A 77 -21.38 3.78 5.70
C GLU A 77 -19.87 3.61 5.55
N TRP A 78 -19.39 2.36 5.39
CA TRP A 78 -17.95 2.13 5.28
C TRP A 78 -17.38 2.66 3.96
N ARG A 79 -18.14 2.63 2.85
CA ARG A 79 -17.73 3.30 1.58
C ARG A 79 -17.55 4.80 1.76
N SER A 80 -18.41 5.44 2.57
CA SER A 80 -18.34 6.89 2.85
C SER A 80 -17.10 7.27 3.65
N LEU A 81 -16.53 6.35 4.43
CA LEU A 81 -15.24 6.52 5.12
C LEU A 81 -14.02 6.41 4.18
N GLY A 82 -14.24 6.15 2.88
CA GLY A 82 -13.18 5.96 1.90
C GLY A 82 -12.66 4.52 1.81
N LEU A 83 -13.31 3.56 2.49
CA LEU A 83 -12.96 2.14 2.36
C LEU A 83 -13.35 1.63 0.98
N GLN A 84 -12.37 1.13 0.24
CA GLN A 84 -12.53 0.62 -1.13
C GLN A 84 -12.23 -0.87 -1.17
N GLN A 85 -13.25 -1.67 -1.44
CA GLN A 85 -13.14 -3.11 -1.60
C GLN A 85 -14.23 -3.61 -2.54
N SER A 86 -14.07 -4.85 -3.01
CA SER A 86 -15.01 -5.47 -3.95
C SER A 86 -16.42 -5.62 -3.34
N ARG A 87 -17.41 -5.95 -4.17
CA ARG A 87 -18.78 -6.18 -3.68
C ARG A 87 -18.86 -7.38 -2.73
N GLY A 88 -19.82 -7.32 -1.80
CA GLY A 88 -20.21 -8.43 -0.92
C GLY A 88 -19.47 -8.52 0.42
N TRP A 89 -18.59 -7.57 0.73
CA TRP A 89 -17.98 -7.49 2.06
C TRP A 89 -18.95 -6.91 3.09
N ILE A 90 -19.04 -7.58 4.23
CA ILE A 90 -19.90 -7.22 5.35
C ILE A 90 -19.01 -6.99 6.57
N HIS A 91 -19.10 -5.82 7.18
CA HIS A 91 -18.49 -5.55 8.49
C HIS A 91 -19.25 -6.35 9.55
N TYR A 92 -18.59 -7.30 10.21
CA TYR A 92 -19.26 -8.27 11.08
C TYR A 92 -18.84 -8.20 12.55
N GLY A 93 -17.87 -7.37 12.89
CA GLY A 93 -17.43 -7.21 14.27
C GLY A 93 -16.26 -6.24 14.44
N PHE A 94 -16.03 -5.87 15.69
CA PHE A 94 -14.92 -5.04 16.13
C PHE A 94 -13.82 -5.89 16.74
N TYR A 95 -12.57 -5.50 16.53
CA TYR A 95 -11.45 -6.05 17.28
C TYR A 95 -11.29 -5.27 18.59
N GLY A 96 -11.67 -5.89 19.72
CA GLY A 96 -11.69 -5.26 21.03
C GLY A 96 -10.41 -4.49 21.45
N PRO A 97 -9.19 -4.99 21.18
CA PRO A 97 -7.98 -4.29 21.60
C PRO A 97 -7.53 -3.15 20.67
N GLU A 98 -7.94 -3.11 19.40
CA GLU A 98 -7.57 -2.05 18.46
C GLU A 98 -8.81 -1.44 17.78
N LYS A 99 -9.22 -0.25 18.27
CA LYS A 99 -10.39 0.50 17.76
C LYS A 99 -10.30 0.88 16.28
N ASN A 100 -9.09 0.90 15.73
CA ASN A 100 -8.78 1.21 14.33
C ASN A 100 -8.88 -0.01 13.40
N VAL A 101 -9.26 -1.20 13.89
CA VAL A 101 -9.36 -2.41 13.07
C VAL A 101 -10.82 -2.80 12.84
N LEU A 102 -11.22 -2.83 11.58
CA LEU A 102 -12.54 -3.29 11.13
C LEU A 102 -12.46 -4.68 10.52
N LEU A 103 -13.36 -5.58 10.94
CA LEU A 103 -13.39 -6.97 10.47
C LEU A 103 -14.46 -7.17 9.39
N PHE A 104 -14.04 -7.62 8.22
CA PHE A 104 -14.94 -7.87 7.10
C PHE A 104 -15.01 -9.36 6.76
N ARG A 105 -16.20 -9.83 6.39
CA ARG A 105 -16.43 -11.17 5.84
C ARG A 105 -17.29 -11.09 4.58
N ARG A 106 -17.11 -12.04 3.66
CA ARG A 106 -17.91 -12.21 2.45
C ARG A 106 -18.20 -13.68 2.24
N LYS A 107 -19.43 -14.02 1.84
CA LYS A 107 -19.81 -15.41 1.57
C LYS A 107 -19.07 -15.92 0.33
N LEU A 108 -18.47 -17.11 0.44
CA LEU A 108 -17.86 -17.78 -0.71
C LEU A 108 -18.93 -18.38 -1.62
N PRO A 109 -18.65 -18.48 -2.94
CA PRO A 109 -19.48 -19.27 -3.82
C PRO A 109 -19.42 -20.76 -3.41
N PRO A 110 -20.44 -21.55 -3.76
CA PRO A 110 -20.44 -22.98 -3.49
C PRO A 110 -19.18 -23.65 -4.08
N PRO A 111 -18.70 -24.77 -3.51
CA PRO A 111 -17.48 -25.42 -3.95
C PRO A 111 -17.38 -25.70 -5.45
N ALA A 112 -18.51 -25.98 -6.09
CA ALA A 112 -18.61 -26.23 -7.53
C ALA A 112 -18.25 -25.03 -8.41
N GLU A 113 -18.39 -23.81 -7.89
CA GLU A 113 -18.10 -22.54 -8.59
C GLU A 113 -16.77 -21.91 -8.16
N ARG A 114 -16.08 -22.51 -7.17
CA ARG A 114 -14.75 -22.04 -6.77
C ARG A 114 -13.76 -22.40 -7.88
N PRO A 115 -12.80 -21.53 -8.22
CA PRO A 115 -11.68 -21.91 -9.08
C PRO A 115 -10.96 -23.07 -8.39
N VAL A 116 -11.21 -24.29 -8.85
CA VAL A 116 -10.47 -25.47 -8.40
C VAL A 116 -9.07 -25.24 -8.91
N ALA A 117 -8.12 -24.91 -8.03
CA ALA A 117 -6.72 -24.98 -8.39
C ALA A 117 -6.53 -26.38 -9.00
N PRO A 118 -6.02 -26.49 -10.24
CA PRO A 118 -5.88 -27.79 -10.87
C PRO A 118 -5.16 -28.70 -9.88
N ALA A 119 -5.77 -29.85 -9.56
CA ALA A 119 -5.14 -30.82 -8.70
C ALA A 119 -3.71 -31.01 -9.19
N PRO A 120 -2.69 -31.06 -8.30
CA PRO A 120 -1.33 -31.32 -8.73
C PRO A 120 -1.41 -32.60 -9.55
N VAL A 121 -1.18 -32.48 -10.86
CA VAL A 121 -1.11 -33.64 -11.74
C VAL A 121 0.00 -34.48 -11.16
N LEU A 122 -0.38 -35.60 -10.55
CA LEU A 122 0.56 -36.65 -10.20
C LEU A 122 1.13 -37.08 -11.56
N VAL A 123 2.29 -36.50 -11.91
CA VAL A 123 3.16 -37.09 -12.90
C VAL A 123 3.51 -38.44 -12.31
N ASP A 124 2.83 -39.47 -12.81
CA ASP A 124 3.30 -40.84 -12.66
C ASP A 124 4.70 -40.86 -13.27
N SER A 125 5.70 -40.91 -12.40
CA SER A 125 7.07 -41.23 -12.77
C SER A 125 7.06 -42.68 -13.26
N GLU A 126 6.70 -42.86 -14.52
CA GLU A 126 6.83 -44.13 -15.22
C GLU A 126 8.30 -44.54 -15.14
N ALA A 127 8.53 -45.65 -14.44
CA ALA A 127 9.82 -46.27 -14.31
C ALA A 127 10.33 -46.63 -15.71
N GLY A 128 11.33 -45.88 -16.19
CA GLY A 128 12.15 -46.27 -17.32
C GLY A 128 13.03 -47.45 -16.94
N ASP A 129 12.49 -48.64 -17.07
CA ASP A 129 13.21 -49.91 -17.15
C ASP A 129 13.50 -50.20 -18.63
N THR A 130 14.75 -50.02 -19.04
CA THR A 130 15.52 -50.79 -20.05
C THR A 130 16.73 -49.98 -20.53
#